data_AF-A0A7H0Y501-F1
#
_entry.id   AF-A0A7H0Y501-F1
#
_cell.length_a   1.000
_cell.length_b   1.000
_cell.length_c   1.000
_cell.angle_alpha   90.00
_cell.angle_beta   90.00
_cell.angle_gamma   90.00
#
_symmetry.space_group_name_H-M   'P 1'
#
loop_
_entity.id
_entity.type
_entity.pdbx_description
1 polymer ?
#
loop_
_entity_poly.entity_id
_entity_poly.type
_entity_poly.pdbx_seq_one_letter_code
_entity_poly.pdbx_strand_id
1 'polypeptide(L)' 'MSITIDGNIYTLMNDKQGNSEILLVAGGQLGNYCDNICIELIPMLEVIKYYYETGKLLETHKWKQE' A
#
# COMPACT_ATOMS: atom_id res chain seq x y z
N MET A 1 0.27 -2.78 -1.07
CA MET A 1 1.61 -2.87 -1.71
C MET A 1 2.65 -2.72 -0.62
N SER A 2 3.73 -3.50 -0.67
CA SER A 2 4.81 -3.41 0.30
C SER A 2 6.16 -3.20 -0.39
N ILE A 3 7.02 -2.38 0.22
CA ILE A 3 8.37 -2.05 -0.24
C ILE A 3 9.35 -2.49 0.84
N THR A 4 10.46 -3.12 0.45
CA THR A 4 11.55 -3.49 1.37
C THR A 4 12.71 -2.52 1.21
N ILE A 5 13.12 -1.87 2.30
CA ILE A 5 14.30 -0.98 2.36
C ILE A 5 15.10 -1.37 3.59
N ASP A 6 16.38 -1.71 3.41
CA ASP A 6 17.31 -2.07 4.49
C ASP A 6 16.78 -3.17 5.42
N GLY A 7 16.03 -4.13 4.87
CA GLY A 7 15.43 -5.24 5.63
C GLY A 7 14.12 -4.89 6.35
N ASN A 8 13.67 -3.63 6.32
CA ASN A 8 12.38 -3.22 6.86
C ASN A 8 11.30 -3.29 5.77
N ILE A 9 10.11 -3.75 6.15
CA ILE A 9 8.94 -3.83 5.27
C ILE A 9 8.04 -2.64 5.54
N TYR A 10 7.70 -1.89 4.48
CA TYR A 10 6.80 -0.75 4.54
C TYR A 10 5.58 -1.03 3.68
N THR A 11 4.41 -1.07 4.29
CA THR A 11 3.13 -1.25 3.60
C THR A 11 2.44 0.09 3.39
N LEU A 12 2.06 0.38 2.15
CA LEU A 12 1.35 1.61 1.78
C LEU A 12 -0.09 1.56 2.32
N MET A 13 -0.49 2.63 3.01
CA MET A 13 -1.80 2.78 3.64
C MET A 13 -2.56 3.98 3.06
N ASN A 14 -3.89 3.90 3.02
CA ASN A 14 -4.74 5.07 2.75
C ASN A 14 -5.13 5.76 4.07
N ASP A 15 -6.04 6.73 4.00
CA ASP A 15 -6.46 7.53 5.15
C ASP A 15 -7.49 6.88 6.09
N LYS A 16 -7.98 5.68 5.75
CA LYS A 16 -8.97 4.96 6.55
C LYS A 16 -8.32 4.36 7.79
N GLN A 17 -9.14 4.15 8.82
CA GLN A 17 -8.67 3.65 10.12
C GLN A 17 -8.37 2.13 10.13
N GLY A 18 -8.85 1.35 9.15
CA GLY A 18 -8.66 -0.10 9.17
C GLY A 18 -9.71 -0.88 9.96
N ASN A 19 -10.85 -0.25 10.25
CA ASN A 19 -11.92 -0.86 11.05
C ASN A 19 -13.00 -1.53 10.20
N SER A 20 -12.84 -1.51 8.87
CA SER A 20 -13.78 -2.12 7.93
C SER A 20 -13.05 -3.08 6.99
N GLU A 21 -13.80 -4.06 6.49
CA GLU A 21 -13.35 -4.94 5.42
C GLU A 21 -14.02 -4.56 4.10
N ILE A 22 -13.27 -4.69 3.02
CA ILE A 22 -13.74 -4.55 1.64
C ILE A 22 -13.58 -5.89 0.94
N LEU A 23 -14.63 -6.32 0.26
CA LEU A 23 -14.62 -7.52 -0.56
C LEU A 23 -13.93 -7.19 -1.90
N LEU A 24 -12.79 -7.80 -2.17
CA LEU A 24 -12.04 -7.62 -3.42
C LEU A 24 -11.66 -8.96 -4.03
N VAL A 25 -11.50 -8.97 -5.35
CA VAL A 25 -10.86 -10.08 -6.06
C VAL A 25 -9.40 -9.71 -6.28
N ALA A 26 -8.48 -10.38 -5.59
CA ALA A 26 -7.05 -10.23 -5.78
C ALA A 26 -6.44 -11.59 -6.17
N GLY A 27 -5.58 -11.61 -7.19
CA GLY A 27 -4.98 -12.86 -7.68
C GLY A 27 -5.99 -13.90 -8.18
N GLY A 28 -7.18 -13.49 -8.60
CA GLY A 28 -8.27 -14.37 -9.04
C GLY A 28 -9.11 -14.97 -7.91
N GLN A 29 -8.83 -14.62 -6.65
CA GLN A 29 -9.58 -15.08 -5.49
C GLN A 29 -10.33 -13.92 -4.83
N LEU A 30 -11.60 -14.18 -4.48
CA LEU A 30 -12.41 -13.27 -3.68
C LEU A 30 -11.98 -13.35 -2.21
N GLY A 31 -11.75 -12.21 -1.57
CA GLY A 31 -11.37 -12.14 -0.17
C GLY A 31 -11.79 -10.83 0.48
N ASN A 32 -11.85 -10.85 1.81
CA ASN A 32 -12.03 -9.66 2.62
C ASN A 32 -10.67 -9.05 2.93
N TYR A 33 -10.50 -7.78 2.60
CA TYR A 33 -9.27 -7.03 2.84
C TYR A 33 -9.57 -5.83 3.72
N CYS A 34 -8.64 -5.51 4.63
CA CYS A 34 -8.77 -4.33 5.46
C CYS A 34 -8.83 -3.08 4.57
N ASP A 35 -9.77 -2.18 4.85
CA ASP A 35 -10.04 -1.02 4.01
C ASP A 35 -8.85 -0.07 3.88
N ASN A 36 -7.94 -0.06 4.86
CA ASN A 36 -6.79 0.83 4.92
C ASN A 36 -5.57 0.38 4.09
N ILE A 37 -5.53 -0.89 3.66
CA ILE A 37 -4.52 -1.41 2.73
C ILE A 37 -5.00 -1.42 1.27
N CYS A 38 -6.27 -1.08 1.05
CA CYS A 38 -6.89 -1.00 -0.27
C CYS A 38 -6.60 0.38 -0.87
N ILE A 39 -5.60 0.47 -1.74
CA ILE A 39 -5.16 1.74 -2.35
C ILE A 39 -5.72 1.87 -3.76
N GLU A 40 -6.15 3.07 -4.13
CA GLU A 40 -6.55 3.36 -5.50
C GLU A 40 -5.36 3.24 -6.46
N LEU A 41 -5.64 2.95 -7.73
CA LEU A 41 -4.61 2.68 -8.73
C LEU A 41 -3.67 3.87 -8.95
N ILE A 42 -4.19 5.09 -9.01
CA ILE A 42 -3.37 6.28 -9.33
C ILE A 42 -2.32 6.56 -8.23
N PRO A 43 -2.69 6.67 -6.94
CA PRO A 43 -1.70 6.80 -5.85
C PRO A 43 -0.69 5.64 -5.81
N MET A 44 -1.16 4.40 -6.08
CA MET A 44 -0.26 3.25 -6.13
C MET A 44 0.81 3.40 -7.22
N LEU A 45 0.43 3.81 -8.43
CA LEU A 45 1.36 4.01 -9.54
C LEU A 45 2.36 5.13 -9.28
N GLU A 46 1.90 6.23 -8.66
CA GLU A 46 2.76 7.34 -8.25
C GLU A 46 3.86 6.87 -7.28
N VAL A 47 3.47 6.14 -6.24
CA VAL A 47 4.39 5.59 -5.24
C VAL A 47 5.38 4.61 -5.86
N ILE A 48 4.93 3.71 -6.75
CA ILE A 48 5.81 2.74 -7.45
C ILE A 48 6.85 3.48 -8.27
N LYS A 49 6.41 4.48 -9.06
CA LYS A 49 7.30 5.25 -9.91
C LYS A 49 8.34 6.00 -9.09
N TYR A 50 7.91 6.67 -8.02
CA TYR A 50 8.81 7.40 -7.13
C TYR A 50 9.88 6.50 -6.50
N TYR A 51 9.47 5.34 -5.99
CA TYR A 51 10.41 4.37 -5.42
C TYR A 51 11.40 3.85 -6.46
N TYR A 52 10.92 3.53 -7.66
CA TYR A 52 11.79 3.08 -8.76
C TYR A 52 12.83 4.14 -9.16
N GLU A 53 12.46 5.43 -9.16
CA GLU A 53 13.34 6.53 -9.56
C GLU A 53 14.33 6.94 -8.47
N THR A 54 13.96 6.80 -7.19
CA THR A 54 14.72 7.40 -6.07
C THR A 54 15.26 6.39 -5.06
N GLY A 55 14.71 5.17 -5.03
CA GLY A 55 14.95 4.19 -3.97
C GLY A 55 14.34 4.55 -2.61
N LYS A 56 13.50 5.60 -2.53
CA LYS A 56 12.94 6.14 -1.28
C LYS A 56 11.43 5.95 -1.19
N LEU A 57 10.90 6.02 0.04
CA LEU A 57 9.46 6.11 0.26
C LEU A 57 8.97 7.52 -0.06
N LEU A 58 7.80 7.61 -0.68
CA LEU A 58 7.14 8.88 -0.92
C LEU A 58 6.49 9.37 0.39
N GLU A 59 7.09 10.38 1.02
CA GLU A 59 6.70 10.86 2.36
C GLU A 59 5.31 11.50 2.44
N THR A 60 4.74 11.91 1.30
CA THR A 60 3.36 12.44 1.24
C THR A 60 2.30 11.36 1.46
N HIS A 61 2.68 10.08 1.43
CA HIS A 61 1.81 8.95 1.65
C HIS A 61 2.03 8.32 3.03
N LYS A 62 1.00 7.61 3.54
CA LYS A 62 1.08 6.91 4.82
C LYS A 62 1.69 5.52 4.64
N TRP A 63 2.65 5.20 5.50
CA TRP A 63 3.34 3.92 5.52
C TRP A 63 3.23 3.28 6.89
N LYS A 64 2.95 1.98 6.92
CA LYS A 64 3.07 1.15 8.11
C LYS A 64 4.35 0.33 8.00
N GLN A 65 5.27 0.51 8.94
CA GLN A 65 6.42 -0.38 9.10
C GLN A 65 6.00 -1.61 9.91
N GLU A 66 6.42 -2.80 9.48
CA GLU A 66 6.28 -4.06 10.22
C GLU A 66 7.49 -4.34 11.13
#